data_AF-A0A3G1AZS0-F1
#
_entry.id   AF-A0A3G1AZS0-F1
#
_cell.length_a   1.000
_cell.length_b   1.000
_cell.length_c   1.000
_cell.angle_alpha   90.00
_cell.angle_beta   90.00
_cell.angle_gamma   90.00
#
_symmetry.space_group_name_H-M   'P 1'
#
loop_
_entity.id
_entity.type
_entity.pdbx_description
1 polymer ?
#
loop_
_entity_poly.entity_id
_entity_poly.type
_entity_poly.pdbx_seq_one_letter_code
_entity_poly.pdbx_strand_id
1 'polypeptide(L)' 'MRILFLLLAVLFVVLQAVAGEPFFSSPMRACRFRRGFCFPWQCRRPYYRVGSCGGSSSCCVRYVEVQGIPIAMADS' A
#
# COMPACT_ATOMS: atom_id res chain seq x y z
N MET A 1 11.96 -42.24 4.28
CA MET A 1 12.51 -41.10 5.06
C MET A 1 12.82 -39.83 4.25
N ARG A 2 12.63 -39.77 2.92
CA ARG A 2 12.94 -38.58 2.09
C ARG A 2 11.71 -37.77 1.64
N ILE A 3 10.55 -38.43 1.59
CA ILE A 3 9.30 -37.82 1.11
C ILE A 3 8.74 -36.76 2.07
N LEU A 4 8.93 -36.94 3.38
CA LEU A 4 8.50 -35.99 4.40
C LEU A 4 9.20 -34.63 4.25
N PHE A 5 10.51 -34.65 3.93
CA PHE A 5 11.29 -33.44 3.68
C PHE A 5 10.85 -32.71 2.42
N LEU A 6 10.50 -33.46 1.35
CA LEU A 6 9.98 -32.88 0.12
C LEU A 6 8.62 -32.21 0.35
N LEU A 7 7.73 -32.86 1.11
CA LEU A 7 6.44 -32.30 1.52
C LEU A 7 6.60 -31.01 2.35
N LEU A 8 7.51 -31.01 3.31
CA LEU A 8 7.85 -29.83 4.12
C LEU A 8 8.39 -28.67 3.26
N ALA A 9 9.29 -28.97 2.31
CA ALA A 9 9.84 -27.96 1.41
C ALA A 9 8.75 -27.33 0.53
N VAL A 10 7.88 -28.15 -0.06
CA VAL A 10 6.74 -27.66 -0.87
C VAL A 10 5.80 -26.83 -0.02
N LEU A 11 5.48 -27.26 1.20
CA LEU A 11 4.64 -26.50 2.13
C LEU A 11 5.23 -25.12 2.43
N PHE A 12 6.55 -25.05 2.68
CA PHE A 12 7.23 -23.79 2.96
C PHE A 12 7.20 -22.83 1.76
N VAL A 13 7.39 -23.33 0.55
CA VAL A 13 7.32 -22.54 -0.69
C VAL A 13 5.91 -21.96 -0.89
N VAL A 14 4.87 -22.76 -0.67
CA VAL A 14 3.48 -22.30 -0.79
C VAL A 14 3.15 -21.25 0.28
N LEU A 15 3.60 -21.43 1.53
CA LEU A 15 3.39 -20.45 2.60
C LEU A 15 4.09 -19.11 2.31
N GLN A 16 5.31 -19.13 1.78
CA GLN A 16 6.04 -17.92 1.38
C GLN A 16 5.35 -17.19 0.22
N ALA A 17 4.80 -17.94 -0.75
CA ALA A 17 4.03 -17.37 -1.85
C ALA A 17 2.74 -16.68 -1.37
N VAL A 18 2.07 -17.23 -0.34
CA VAL A 18 0.89 -16.60 0.28
C VAL A 18 1.26 -15.36 1.10
N ALA A 19 2.39 -15.37 1.80
CA ALA A 19 2.84 -14.21 2.60
C ALA A 19 3.28 -13.02 1.75
N GLY A 20 3.71 -13.27 0.51
CA GLY A 20 4.10 -12.22 -0.45
C GLY A 20 2.93 -11.50 -1.10
N GLU A 21 1.71 -12.05 -1.04
CA GLU A 21 0.56 -11.43 -1.66
C GLU A 21 -0.09 -10.39 -0.71
N PRO A 22 -0.07 -9.10 -1.07
CA PRO A 22 -0.74 -8.06 -0.31
C PRO A 22 -2.26 -8.09 -0.59
N PHE A 23 -2.90 -9.27 -0.56
CA PHE A 23 -4.34 -9.45 -0.82
C PHE A 23 -5.24 -8.56 0.07
N PHE A 24 -4.72 -8.09 1.21
CA PHE A 24 -5.46 -7.25 2.17
C PHE A 24 -4.71 -5.98 2.57
N SER A 25 -3.85 -5.42 1.70
CA SER A 25 -3.48 -4.01 1.92
C SER A 25 -4.75 -3.19 1.66
N SER A 26 -5.52 -2.93 2.74
CA SER A 26 -6.73 -2.13 2.63
C SER A 26 -6.35 -0.84 1.89
N PRO A 27 -7.15 -0.40 0.91
CA PRO A 27 -6.80 0.77 0.11
C PRO A 27 -6.52 2.02 0.99
N MET A 28 -7.14 2.08 2.18
CA MET A 28 -6.76 2.98 3.28
C MET A 28 -5.33 2.79 3.80
N ARG A 29 -4.92 1.56 4.17
CA ARG A 29 -3.55 1.29 4.65
C ARG A 29 -2.52 1.57 3.56
N ALA A 30 -2.81 1.22 2.31
CA ALA A 30 -1.93 1.54 1.18
C ALA A 30 -1.76 3.06 1.01
N CYS A 31 -2.85 3.83 1.15
CA CYS A 31 -2.79 5.29 1.11
C CYS A 31 -1.97 5.87 2.26
N ARG A 32 -2.19 5.37 3.49
CA ARG A 32 -1.44 5.78 4.67
C ARG A 32 0.05 5.44 4.57
N PHE A 33 0.40 4.29 3.99
CA PHE A 33 1.80 3.92 3.72
C PHE A 33 2.49 4.89 2.76
N ARG A 34 1.73 5.44 1.81
CA ARG A 34 2.20 6.50 0.90
C ARG A 34 2.17 7.90 1.51
N ARG A 35 2.01 8.02 2.84
CA ARG A 35 1.86 9.29 3.57
C ARG A 35 0.71 10.13 3.01
N GLY A 36 -0.34 9.49 2.49
CA GLY A 36 -1.55 10.14 2.03
C GLY A 36 -2.70 10.00 3.02
N PHE A 37 -3.75 10.77 2.81
CA PHE A 37 -5.02 10.62 3.50
C PHE A 37 -6.14 10.30 2.50
N CYS A 38 -7.21 9.72 3.02
CA CYS A 38 -8.39 9.40 2.24
C CYS A 38 -9.36 10.57 2.32
N PHE A 39 -9.64 11.20 1.18
CA PHE A 39 -10.62 12.28 1.09
C PHE A 39 -11.87 11.80 0.35
N PRO A 40 -13.08 12.12 0.83
CA PRO A 40 -14.29 11.84 0.07
C PRO A 40 -14.27 12.61 -1.25
N TRP A 41 -14.71 11.97 -2.34
CA TRP A 41 -14.78 12.55 -3.68
C TRP A 41 -13.41 12.85 -4.32
N GLN A 42 -12.93 14.09 -4.22
CA GLN A 42 -11.83 14.62 -5.02
C GLN A 42 -10.82 15.35 -4.14
N CYS A 43 -9.53 15.13 -4.43
CA CYS A 43 -8.46 15.81 -3.73
C CYS A 43 -8.49 17.31 -4.03
N ARG A 44 -8.49 18.12 -2.98
CA ARG A 44 -8.38 19.58 -3.11
C ARG A 44 -6.92 19.92 -3.42
N ARG A 45 -6.63 20.92 -4.26
CA ARG A 45 -5.25 21.40 -4.43
C ARG A 45 -4.72 21.93 -3.10
N PRO A 46 -3.43 21.70 -2.74
CA PRO A 46 -2.33 21.16 -3.54
C PRO A 46 -2.17 19.62 -3.50
N TYR A 47 -3.19 18.88 -3.08
CA TYR A 47 -3.13 17.42 -2.98
C TYR A 47 -3.44 16.75 -4.31
N TYR A 48 -2.67 15.72 -4.66
CA TYR A 48 -2.81 14.95 -5.88
C TYR A 48 -3.44 13.59 -5.59
N ARG A 49 -4.32 13.15 -6.50
CA ARG A 49 -4.95 11.84 -6.43
C ARG A 49 -3.96 10.75 -6.86
N VAL A 50 -3.63 9.84 -5.97
CA VAL A 50 -2.66 8.75 -6.22
C VAL A 50 -3.35 7.38 -6.27
N GLY A 51 -4.60 7.30 -5.82
CA GLY A 51 -5.39 6.06 -5.82
C GLY A 51 -6.79 6.27 -5.25
N SER A 52 -7.46 5.16 -4.94
CA SER A 52 -8.74 5.12 -4.23
C SER A 52 -8.53 4.48 -2.86
N CYS A 53 -9.23 5.00 -1.84
CA CYS A 53 -9.27 4.41 -0.50
C CYS A 53 -10.44 3.43 -0.31
N GLY A 54 -11.23 3.19 -1.37
CA GLY A 54 -12.45 2.37 -1.35
C GLY A 54 -13.72 3.23 -1.47
N GLY A 55 -14.75 2.69 -2.11
CA GLY A 55 -15.99 3.41 -2.38
C GLY A 55 -15.77 4.70 -3.18
N SER A 56 -16.32 5.82 -2.69
CA SER A 56 -16.18 7.15 -3.27
C SER A 56 -15.01 7.96 -2.71
N SER A 57 -14.11 7.35 -1.93
CA SER A 57 -12.97 8.03 -1.32
C SER A 57 -11.70 7.89 -2.17
N SER A 58 -11.00 9.00 -2.33
CA SER A 58 -9.76 9.12 -3.10
C SER A 58 -8.56 9.24 -2.17
N CYS A 59 -7.46 8.57 -2.51
CA CYS A 59 -6.20 8.73 -1.81
C CYS A 59 -5.50 10.00 -2.30
N CYS A 60 -5.29 10.94 -1.39
CA CYS A 60 -4.73 12.27 -1.65
C CYS A 60 -3.37 12.40 -0.98
N VAL A 61 -2.35 12.79 -1.75
CA VAL A 61 -0.98 13.00 -1.27
C VAL A 61 -0.51 14.39 -1.65
N ARG A 62 0.19 15.06 -0.75
CA ARG A 62 0.90 16.29 -1.04
C ARG A 62 2.38 15.99 -1.18
N TYR A 63 2.96 16.41 -2.29
CA TYR A 63 4.41 16.39 -2.47
C TYR A 63 4.95 17.77 -2.14
N VAL A 64 6.06 17.81 -1.43
CA VAL A 64 6.83 19.03 -1.23
C VAL A 64 8.26 18.75 -1.66
N GLU A 65 8.82 19.68 -2.40
CA GLU A 65 10.22 19.67 -2.80
C GLU A 65 11.07 20.05 -1.60
N VAL A 66 11.86 19.11 -1.08
CA VAL A 66 12.90 19.41 -0.10
C VAL A 66 14.24 19.10 -0.75
N GLN A 67 15.04 20.13 -1.00
CA GLN A 67 16.38 19.98 -1.58
C GLN A 67 16.37 19.29 -2.96
N GLY A 68 15.31 19.51 -3.76
CA GLY A 68 15.14 18.90 -5.09
C GLY A 68 14.60 17.46 -5.08
N ILE A 69 14.08 16.99 -3.93
CA ILE A 69 13.49 15.67 -3.77
C ILE A 69 11.99 15.83 -3.45
N PRO A 70 11.08 15.24 -4.24
CA PRO A 70 9.65 15.29 -3.94
C PRO A 70 9.34 14.33 -2.79
N ILE A 71 9.08 14.87 -1.60
CA ILE A 71 8.69 14.10 -0.42
C ILE A 71 7.17 14.12 -0.23
N ALA A 72 6.58 12.94 0.00
CA ALA A 72 5.19 12.83 0.39
C ALA A 72 5.01 13.31 1.85
N MET A 73 4.15 14.31 2.05
CA MET A 73 3.76 14.82 3.37
C MET A 73 2.48 14.13 3.85
N ALA A 74 2.54 13.55 5.05
CA ALA A 74 1.38 13.02 5.75
C ALA A 74 0.62 14.16 6.45
N ASP A 75 -0.68 14.27 6.19
CA ASP A 75 -1.57 15.02 7.07
C ASP A 75 -1.93 14.12 8.26
N SER A 76 -1.79 14.69 9.46
CA SER A 76 -1.98 14.02 10.77
C SER A 76 -3.45 13.91 11.14
#